data_AF-A0A0G1MMG0-F1
#
_entry.id   AF-A0A0G1MMG0-F1
#
_cell.length_a   1.000
_cell.length_b   1.000
_cell.length_c   1.000
_cell.angle_alpha   90.00
_cell.angle_beta   90.00
_cell.angle_gamma   90.00
#
_symmetry.space_group_name_H-M   'P 1'
#
loop_
_entity.id
_entity.type
_entity.pdbx_description
1 polymer ?
#
loop_
_entity_poly.entity_id
_entity_poly.type
_entity_poly.pdbx_seq_one_letter_code
_entity_poly.pdbx_strand_id
1 'polypeptide(L)'
;MKNSRKKIVAIVSIILIALLAAAAVFVSYRLSTQEGLAPTGPASSPSACDAQCPTESDPTLLYSCTPSADGSLVSSCNRAGRVESCGGQNYCCPFVGGNWTTSMTACPTATVTVAPTIAGTGVECSACTSTANCAAGLSCDLVDGRCKKTDGTSVCYEGSAACTVTSTSICVASEAVTCSPDCPTACGNPAGTISTCLDSCGVATTKACPATTACATDIDISKIAYRNEDLSTSRSYEYETAIDTVSKDQTFIYAIYLLNNGEVSVGNIVLTDTLDGDHQDDLTYLDANSGCTFSQSNKKVTCSGISIPAGERVVYAFRVKVNSGAVNGDIIKNTAIAVIGDTSISDDYSVTVSTVVGCNNTCTTDTECSTGLVCDTASSKCRKEACSEDDTCVCPSAVAITEAPTAEPTAVRTVAPVRVATEAPAGAAGVAAGAVEPTILPETGILDFPGVAAFGGGLLLAIVGILLAL
;
A
#
# COMPACT_ATOMS: atom_id res chain seq x y z
N MET A 1 30.92 -59.92 29.46
CA MET A 1 30.98 -58.44 29.32
C MET A 1 30.30 -57.85 28.07
N LYS A 2 29.92 -58.63 27.03
CA LYS A 2 29.37 -58.09 25.76
C LYS A 2 27.88 -57.67 25.83
N ASN A 3 27.08 -58.23 26.75
CA ASN A 3 25.65 -57.92 26.87
C ASN A 3 25.33 -56.64 27.68
N SER A 4 26.23 -56.20 28.57
CA SER A 4 25.99 -55.00 29.38
C SER A 4 26.12 -53.71 28.55
N ARG A 5 27.00 -53.68 27.54
CA ARG A 5 27.16 -52.53 26.64
C ARG A 5 25.94 -52.31 25.74
N LYS A 6 25.28 -53.38 25.29
CA LYS A 6 24.04 -53.27 24.48
C LYS A 6 22.89 -52.68 25.29
N LYS A 7 22.77 -53.04 26.57
CA LYS A 7 21.75 -52.47 27.47
C LYS A 7 21.99 -50.98 27.74
N ILE A 8 23.24 -50.57 27.91
CA ILE A 8 23.58 -49.15 28.12
C ILE A 8 23.26 -48.31 26.86
N VAL A 9 23.63 -48.79 25.68
CA VAL A 9 23.34 -48.07 24.41
C VAL A 9 21.83 -47.92 24.17
N ALA A 10 21.05 -48.96 24.44
CA ALA A 10 19.59 -48.90 24.30
C ALA A 10 18.95 -47.86 25.25
N ILE A 11 19.41 -47.79 26.50
CA ILE A 11 18.91 -46.82 27.48
C ILE A 11 19.26 -45.38 27.06
N VAL A 12 20.48 -45.15 26.58
CA VAL A 12 20.92 -43.81 26.14
C VAL A 12 20.12 -43.36 24.91
N SER A 13 19.84 -44.24 23.94
CA SER A 13 19.01 -43.89 22.78
C SER A 13 17.58 -43.52 23.17
N ILE A 14 16.97 -44.24 24.12
CA ILE A 14 15.60 -43.92 24.57
C ILE A 14 15.55 -42.55 25.26
N ILE A 15 16.55 -42.23 26.08
CA ILE A 15 16.65 -40.92 26.75
C ILE A 15 16.82 -39.79 25.71
N LEU A 16 17.65 -40.00 24.69
CA LEU A 16 17.88 -38.99 23.65
C LEU A 16 16.59 -38.69 22.86
N ILE A 17 15.81 -39.74 22.51
CA ILE A 17 14.53 -39.58 21.80
C ILE A 17 13.51 -38.85 22.68
N ALA A 18 13.45 -39.16 23.97
CA ALA A 18 12.56 -38.46 24.90
C ALA A 18 12.90 -36.97 25.04
N LEU A 19 14.19 -36.61 25.05
CA LEU A 19 14.63 -35.22 25.10
C LEU A 19 14.29 -34.46 23.81
N LEU A 20 14.44 -35.08 22.64
CA LEU A 20 14.06 -34.46 21.36
C LEU A 20 12.55 -34.25 21.26
N ALA A 21 11.74 -35.20 21.74
CA ALA A 21 10.29 -35.05 21.79
C ALA A 21 9.87 -33.91 22.73
N ALA A 22 10.50 -33.80 23.91
CA ALA A 22 10.24 -32.72 24.85
C ALA A 22 10.63 -31.34 24.28
N ALA A 23 11.76 -31.25 23.56
CA ALA A 23 12.18 -30.01 22.90
C ALA A 23 11.21 -29.58 21.80
N ALA A 24 10.71 -30.51 20.99
CA ALA A 24 9.71 -30.22 19.96
C ALA A 24 8.39 -29.69 20.56
N VAL A 25 7.91 -30.33 21.63
CA VAL A 25 6.71 -29.86 22.36
C VAL A 25 6.95 -28.47 22.97
N PHE A 26 8.14 -28.21 23.51
CA PHE A 26 8.47 -26.90 24.08
C PHE A 26 8.51 -25.77 23.03
N VAL A 27 9.07 -26.03 21.85
CA VAL A 27 9.09 -25.06 20.74
C VAL A 27 7.68 -24.79 20.24
N SER A 28 6.86 -25.83 20.05
CA SER A 28 5.45 -25.67 19.66
C SER A 28 4.63 -24.91 20.72
N TYR A 29 4.90 -25.15 22.01
CA TYR A 29 4.26 -24.42 23.11
C TYR A 29 4.67 -22.95 23.15
N ARG A 30 5.95 -22.63 22.87
CA ARG A 30 6.44 -21.23 22.77
C ARG A 30 5.83 -20.49 21.57
N LEU A 31 5.71 -21.14 20.42
CA LEU A 31 5.07 -20.56 19.24
C LEU A 31 3.56 -20.36 19.44
N SER A 32 2.89 -21.25 20.17
CA SER A 32 1.46 -21.11 20.46
C SER A 32 1.13 -20.09 21.57
N THR A 33 2.10 -19.73 22.41
CA THR A 33 1.91 -18.75 23.50
C THR A 33 2.39 -17.35 23.16
N GLN A 34 3.00 -17.15 21.99
CA GLN A 34 3.09 -15.83 21.38
C GLN A 34 1.70 -15.47 20.82
N GLU A 35 0.79 -15.06 21.70
CA GLU A 35 -0.32 -14.24 21.27
C GLU A 35 0.26 -13.04 20.54
N GLY A 36 -0.22 -12.79 19.32
CA GLY A 36 0.13 -11.61 18.56
C GLY A 36 -0.25 -10.37 19.36
N LEU A 37 0.73 -9.82 20.09
CA LEU A 37 0.66 -8.45 20.54
C LEU A 37 0.67 -7.62 19.26
N ALA A 38 -0.52 -7.27 18.78
CA ALA A 38 -0.68 -6.20 17.82
C ALA A 38 0.12 -5.01 18.36
N PRO A 39 1.03 -4.40 17.58
CA PRO A 39 1.78 -3.26 18.04
C PRO A 39 0.78 -2.15 18.35
N THR A 40 0.49 -1.96 19.63
CA THR A 40 -0.12 -0.75 20.13
C THR A 40 0.97 0.31 20.15
N GLY A 41 1.34 0.75 18.94
CA GLY A 41 1.96 2.05 18.78
C GLY A 41 1.03 3.08 19.45
N PRO A 42 1.58 4.15 20.04
CA PRO A 42 0.75 5.23 20.55
C PRO A 42 -0.20 5.64 19.42
N ALA A 43 -1.50 5.63 19.68
CA ALA A 43 -2.48 6.11 18.73
C ALA A 43 -2.08 7.53 18.35
N SER A 44 -1.44 7.67 17.18
CA SER A 44 -1.40 8.91 16.45
C SER A 44 -2.86 9.28 16.30
N SER A 45 -3.27 10.30 17.04
CA SER A 45 -4.54 10.97 16.79
C SER A 45 -4.60 11.19 15.28
N PRO A 46 -5.71 10.82 14.60
CA PRO A 46 -5.80 11.01 13.16
C PRO A 46 -5.42 12.47 12.91
N SER A 47 -4.34 12.65 12.13
CA SER A 47 -3.99 13.96 11.60
C SER A 47 -5.30 14.51 11.06
N ALA A 48 -5.80 15.58 11.68
CA ALA A 48 -6.94 16.29 11.16
C ALA A 48 -6.62 16.50 9.67
N CYS A 49 -7.46 15.96 8.80
CA CYS A 49 -7.38 16.26 7.39
C CYS A 49 -7.73 17.75 7.30
N ASP A 50 -6.72 18.61 7.41
CA ASP A 50 -6.86 20.04 7.17
C ASP A 50 -7.18 20.16 5.69
N ALA A 51 -8.46 20.35 5.38
CA ALA A 51 -8.96 20.42 4.02
C ALA A 51 -8.28 21.58 3.27
N GLN A 52 -7.25 21.27 2.48
CA GLN A 52 -6.60 22.22 1.60
C GLN A 52 -7.38 22.30 0.29
N CYS A 53 -8.23 23.32 0.19
CA CYS A 53 -9.06 23.58 -0.99
C CYS A 53 -8.66 24.91 -1.63
N PRO A 54 -8.54 24.96 -2.96
CA PRO A 54 -7.51 24.32 -3.78
C PRO A 54 -6.09 24.54 -3.22
N THR A 55 -5.09 23.72 -3.58
CA THR A 55 -3.73 23.96 -3.09
C THR A 55 -3.11 25.16 -3.81
N GLU A 56 -2.33 25.97 -3.07
CA GLU A 56 -1.55 27.05 -3.69
C GLU A 56 -0.52 26.53 -4.71
N SER A 57 -0.07 25.28 -4.53
CA SER A 57 0.85 24.61 -5.43
C SER A 57 0.19 24.14 -6.73
N ASP A 58 -1.09 23.76 -6.71
CA ASP A 58 -1.82 23.32 -7.89
C ASP A 58 -3.34 23.65 -7.80
N PRO A 59 -3.78 24.80 -8.34
CA PRO A 59 -5.18 25.20 -8.31
C PRO A 59 -6.11 24.35 -9.21
N THR A 60 -5.58 23.36 -9.93
CA THR A 60 -6.36 22.41 -10.75
C THR A 60 -6.82 21.17 -9.96
N LEU A 61 -6.30 20.99 -8.74
CA LEU A 61 -6.61 19.87 -7.86
C LEU A 61 -7.40 20.32 -6.61
N LEU A 62 -8.39 19.52 -6.21
CA LEU A 62 -9.08 19.63 -4.93
C LEU A 62 -8.76 18.41 -4.07
N TYR A 63 -8.28 18.65 -2.84
CA TYR A 63 -8.08 17.61 -1.83
C TYR A 63 -9.26 17.61 -0.87
N SER A 64 -10.15 16.62 -1.01
CA SER A 64 -11.35 16.51 -0.19
C SER A 64 -11.20 15.40 0.85
N CYS A 65 -11.45 15.72 2.11
CA CYS A 65 -11.49 14.76 3.21
C CYS A 65 -12.74 13.85 3.18
N THR A 66 -13.71 14.17 2.31
CA THR A 66 -14.83 13.30 1.96
C THR A 66 -14.60 12.79 0.54
N PRO A 67 -14.40 11.47 0.34
CA PRO A 67 -14.15 10.93 -0.99
C PRO A 67 -15.30 11.29 -1.93
N SER A 68 -14.96 11.62 -3.18
CA SER A 68 -15.94 11.82 -4.25
C SER A 68 -16.68 10.50 -4.55
N ALA A 69 -17.73 10.55 -5.39
CA ALA A 69 -18.53 9.36 -5.73
C ALA A 69 -17.72 8.19 -6.33
N ASP A 70 -16.49 8.45 -6.76
CA ASP A 70 -15.51 7.50 -7.29
C ASP A 70 -14.51 6.96 -6.24
N GLY A 71 -14.60 7.40 -4.97
CA GLY A 71 -13.72 6.97 -3.89
C GLY A 71 -12.36 7.70 -3.82
N SER A 72 -12.08 8.64 -4.72
CA SER A 72 -10.83 9.41 -4.71
C SER A 72 -10.84 10.51 -3.66
N LEU A 73 -9.67 10.75 -3.03
CA LEU A 73 -9.44 11.91 -2.15
C LEU A 73 -8.98 13.15 -2.93
N VAL A 74 -8.62 12.98 -4.20
CA VAL A 74 -8.14 14.04 -5.10
C VAL A 74 -9.05 14.12 -6.31
N SER A 75 -9.50 15.33 -6.60
CA SER A 75 -10.34 15.58 -7.76
C SER A 75 -9.73 16.62 -8.69
N SER A 76 -9.53 16.20 -9.94
CA SER A 76 -9.06 17.06 -11.02
C SER A 76 -10.23 17.67 -11.80
N CYS A 77 -10.06 18.89 -12.29
CA CYS A 77 -11.02 19.59 -13.15
C CYS A 77 -11.05 18.96 -14.57
N ASN A 78 -11.57 17.74 -14.68
CA ASN A 78 -11.57 16.94 -15.91
C ASN A 78 -12.83 17.11 -16.79
N ARG A 79 -13.84 17.86 -16.33
CA ARG A 79 -15.11 18.09 -17.04
C ARG A 79 -15.64 19.49 -16.79
N ALA A 80 -15.80 20.27 -17.86
CA ALA A 80 -16.41 21.60 -17.80
C ALA A 80 -17.84 21.53 -17.22
N GLY A 81 -18.15 22.41 -16.27
CA GLY A 81 -19.45 22.44 -15.58
C GLY A 81 -19.56 21.47 -14.40
N ARG A 82 -18.50 20.71 -14.07
CA ARG A 82 -18.47 19.86 -12.87
C ARG A 82 -18.43 20.74 -11.62
N VAL A 83 -19.23 20.38 -10.62
CA VAL A 83 -19.29 21.06 -9.32
C VAL A 83 -18.92 20.08 -8.23
N GLU A 84 -18.06 20.48 -7.30
CA GLU A 84 -17.66 19.69 -6.14
C GLU A 84 -17.57 20.50 -4.86
N SER A 85 -17.79 19.83 -3.73
CA SER A 85 -17.68 20.43 -2.41
C SER A 85 -16.35 20.07 -1.76
N CYS A 86 -15.59 21.08 -1.34
CA CYS A 86 -14.34 20.93 -0.59
C CYS A 86 -14.32 21.96 0.54
N GLY A 87 -14.04 21.53 1.78
CA GLY A 87 -13.95 22.43 2.93
C GLY A 87 -15.24 23.22 3.21
N GLY A 88 -16.40 22.67 2.84
CA GLY A 88 -17.71 23.33 3.00
C GLY A 88 -18.03 24.40 1.94
N GLN A 89 -17.19 24.58 0.92
CA GLN A 89 -17.44 25.47 -0.23
C GLN A 89 -17.63 24.67 -1.51
N ASN A 90 -18.46 25.18 -2.43
CA ASN A 90 -18.63 24.60 -3.75
C ASN A 90 -17.68 25.24 -4.75
N TYR A 91 -17.01 24.41 -5.53
CA TYR A 91 -16.13 24.79 -6.61
C TYR A 91 -16.69 24.27 -7.93
N CYS A 92 -16.58 25.08 -8.98
CA CYS A 92 -16.89 24.69 -10.34
C CYS A 92 -15.61 24.61 -11.18
N CYS A 93 -15.57 23.61 -12.06
CA CYS A 93 -14.60 23.46 -13.13
C CYS A 93 -15.07 24.22 -14.39
N PRO A 94 -14.47 25.37 -14.76
CA PRO A 94 -14.96 26.20 -15.87
C PRO A 94 -14.71 25.56 -17.25
N PHE A 95 -13.60 24.84 -17.39
CA PHE A 95 -13.22 24.06 -18.57
C PHE A 95 -12.23 22.97 -18.16
N VAL A 96 -12.07 21.91 -18.99
CA VAL A 96 -11.16 20.79 -18.69
C VAL A 96 -9.71 21.29 -18.53
N GLY A 97 -9.07 20.94 -17.41
CA GLY A 97 -7.73 21.40 -17.03
C GLY A 97 -7.68 22.83 -16.45
N GLY A 98 -8.82 23.47 -16.25
CA GLY A 98 -8.90 24.79 -15.64
C GLY A 98 -8.74 24.76 -14.12
N ASN A 99 -8.45 25.92 -13.54
CA ASN A 99 -8.45 26.08 -12.08
C ASN A 99 -9.88 26.01 -11.54
N TRP A 100 -10.05 25.33 -10.43
CA TRP A 100 -11.33 25.32 -9.72
C TRP A 100 -11.69 26.74 -9.26
N THR A 101 -12.94 27.15 -9.48
CA THR A 101 -13.43 28.48 -9.11
C THR A 101 -14.66 28.40 -8.23
N THR A 102 -14.77 29.30 -7.24
CA THR A 102 -15.99 29.47 -6.43
C THR A 102 -17.07 30.27 -7.17
N SER A 103 -16.77 30.81 -8.35
CA SER A 103 -17.72 31.54 -9.18
C SER A 103 -18.64 30.58 -9.93
N MET A 104 -19.82 30.30 -9.35
CA MET A 104 -20.83 29.43 -9.98
C MET A 104 -21.36 29.99 -11.30
N THR A 105 -21.21 31.29 -11.57
CA THR A 105 -21.54 31.91 -12.86
C THR A 105 -20.55 31.56 -13.98
N ALA A 106 -19.32 31.15 -13.62
CA ALA A 106 -18.34 30.64 -14.58
C ALA A 106 -18.58 29.18 -14.95
N CYS A 107 -19.55 28.52 -14.32
CA CYS A 107 -19.92 27.14 -14.58
C CYS A 107 -20.80 27.08 -15.84
N PRO A 108 -20.31 26.54 -16.98
CA PRO A 108 -21.17 26.37 -18.14
C PRO A 108 -22.29 25.41 -17.75
N THR A 109 -23.52 25.93 -17.69
CA THR A 109 -24.70 25.08 -17.55
C THR A 109 -24.72 24.19 -18.78
N ALA A 110 -24.76 22.86 -18.58
CA ALA A 110 -24.80 21.92 -19.69
C ALA A 110 -25.97 22.28 -20.61
N THR A 111 -25.67 22.91 -21.74
CA THR A 111 -26.67 23.27 -22.73
C THR A 111 -27.19 21.97 -23.31
N VAL A 112 -28.38 21.55 -22.90
CA VAL A 112 -29.07 20.43 -23.52
C VAL A 112 -29.37 20.85 -24.96
N THR A 113 -28.62 20.31 -25.91
CA THR A 113 -28.87 20.48 -27.34
C THR A 113 -30.18 19.76 -27.68
N VAL A 114 -31.29 20.48 -27.62
CA VAL A 114 -32.59 19.96 -28.06
C VAL A 114 -32.59 19.92 -29.59
N ALA A 115 -32.77 18.72 -30.15
CA ALA A 115 -32.88 18.49 -31.59
C ALA A 115 -34.09 19.24 -32.21
N PRO A 116 -34.03 19.65 -33.48
CA PRO A 116 -35.02 20.54 -34.08
C PRO A 116 -36.38 19.85 -34.27
N THR A 117 -37.43 20.49 -33.76
CA THR A 117 -38.83 20.15 -33.99
C THR A 117 -39.23 20.52 -35.42
N ILE A 118 -39.60 19.52 -36.23
CA ILE A 118 -40.20 19.73 -37.54
C ILE A 118 -41.69 20.10 -37.36
N ALA A 119 -42.05 21.28 -37.84
CA ALA A 119 -43.43 21.74 -37.92
C ALA A 119 -44.18 21.00 -39.03
N GLY A 120 -45.16 20.18 -38.65
CA GLY A 120 -46.15 19.59 -39.55
C GLY A 120 -47.56 20.02 -39.12
N THR A 121 -48.17 20.91 -39.88
CA THR A 121 -49.57 21.32 -39.77
C THR A 121 -50.50 20.15 -40.13
N GLY A 122 -51.32 19.69 -39.19
CA GLY A 122 -52.35 18.67 -39.42
C GLY A 122 -53.36 18.60 -38.28
N VAL A 123 -54.55 19.18 -38.51
CA VAL A 123 -55.87 18.98 -37.89
C VAL A 123 -55.88 18.34 -36.48
N GLU A 124 -56.22 19.16 -35.48
CA GLU A 124 -56.41 18.75 -34.09
C GLU A 124 -57.53 17.70 -33.94
N CYS A 125 -57.20 16.56 -33.34
CA CYS A 125 -58.17 15.61 -32.80
C CYS A 125 -58.82 16.21 -31.55
N SER A 126 -60.14 16.24 -31.48
CA SER A 126 -60.92 16.76 -30.34
C SER A 126 -60.53 16.05 -29.03
N ALA A 127 -60.05 16.80 -28.04
CA ALA A 127 -59.81 16.28 -26.70
C ALA A 127 -61.14 15.91 -26.01
N CYS A 128 -61.16 14.83 -25.25
CA CYS A 128 -62.33 14.36 -24.52
C CYS A 128 -62.00 14.13 -23.04
N THR A 129 -62.99 14.40 -22.20
CA THR A 129 -62.97 14.12 -20.75
C THR A 129 -63.97 13.06 -20.35
N SER A 130 -64.86 12.66 -21.28
CA SER A 130 -65.76 11.53 -21.16
C SER A 130 -66.32 11.13 -22.53
N THR A 131 -66.81 9.89 -22.67
CA THR A 131 -67.41 9.38 -23.92
C THR A 131 -68.64 10.17 -24.37
N ALA A 132 -69.32 10.88 -23.46
CA ALA A 132 -70.48 11.71 -23.80
C ALA A 132 -70.13 12.89 -24.72
N ASN A 133 -68.85 13.28 -24.78
CA ASN A 133 -68.38 14.39 -25.59
C ASN A 133 -67.84 13.95 -26.96
N CYS A 134 -67.93 12.65 -27.28
CA CYS A 134 -67.50 12.10 -28.56
C CYS A 134 -68.70 11.93 -29.51
N ALA A 135 -68.49 12.00 -30.83
CA ALA A 135 -69.55 11.67 -31.78
C ALA A 135 -70.01 10.21 -31.63
N ALA A 136 -71.25 9.97 -32.05
CA ALA A 136 -71.92 8.68 -31.90
C ALA A 136 -71.09 7.54 -32.52
N GLY A 137 -70.77 6.54 -31.69
CA GLY A 137 -69.98 5.36 -32.08
C GLY A 137 -68.50 5.41 -31.68
N LEU A 138 -68.04 6.47 -31.01
CA LEU A 138 -66.70 6.60 -30.44
C LEU A 138 -66.73 6.50 -28.90
N SER A 139 -65.63 6.08 -28.29
CA SER A 139 -65.42 6.07 -26.85
C SER A 139 -64.19 6.87 -26.46
N CYS A 140 -64.28 7.65 -25.37
CA CYS A 140 -63.16 8.45 -24.89
C CYS A 140 -62.16 7.55 -24.15
N ASP A 141 -60.89 7.62 -24.55
CA ASP A 141 -59.80 7.02 -23.78
C ASP A 141 -59.28 8.05 -22.77
N LEU A 142 -59.48 7.75 -21.49
CA LEU A 142 -59.15 8.67 -20.40
C LEU A 142 -57.64 8.75 -20.12
N VAL A 143 -56.82 7.86 -20.71
CA VAL A 143 -55.36 7.88 -20.54
C VAL A 143 -54.72 8.95 -21.42
N ASP A 144 -55.23 9.14 -22.64
CA ASP A 144 -54.70 10.13 -23.59
C ASP A 144 -55.67 11.28 -23.90
N GLY A 145 -56.90 11.21 -23.38
CA GLY A 145 -57.92 12.23 -23.51
C GLY A 145 -58.46 12.37 -24.93
N ARG A 146 -58.59 11.28 -25.70
CA ARG A 146 -59.05 11.32 -27.11
C ARG A 146 -60.19 10.35 -27.42
N CYS A 147 -61.09 10.76 -28.31
CA CYS A 147 -62.20 9.93 -28.80
C CYS A 147 -61.69 8.89 -29.82
N LYS A 148 -61.94 7.60 -29.56
CA LYS A 148 -61.47 6.45 -30.34
C LYS A 148 -62.61 5.53 -30.77
N LYS A 149 -62.49 4.91 -31.95
CA LYS A 149 -63.28 3.73 -32.33
C LYS A 149 -62.38 2.51 -32.30
N THR A 150 -62.81 1.43 -31.63
CA THR A 150 -62.06 0.17 -31.60
C THR A 150 -62.85 -0.91 -32.32
N ASP A 151 -62.39 -1.30 -33.50
CA ASP A 151 -63.09 -2.24 -34.40
C ASP A 151 -62.44 -3.63 -34.31
N GLY A 152 -62.05 -4.06 -33.10
CA GLY A 152 -61.38 -5.34 -32.83
C GLY A 152 -59.91 -5.44 -33.30
N THR A 153 -59.50 -4.68 -34.32
CA THR A 153 -58.12 -4.70 -34.86
C THR A 153 -57.61 -3.33 -35.35
N SER A 154 -58.38 -2.25 -35.17
CA SER A 154 -57.98 -0.90 -35.60
C SER A 154 -58.48 0.15 -34.61
N VAL A 155 -57.70 1.22 -34.41
CA VAL A 155 -58.11 2.42 -33.67
C VAL A 155 -58.20 3.59 -34.65
N CYS A 156 -59.39 4.13 -34.91
CA CYS A 156 -59.56 5.33 -35.73
C CYS A 156 -59.97 6.54 -34.84
N TYR A 157 -59.48 7.73 -35.18
CA TYR A 157 -59.74 9.00 -34.49
C TYR A 157 -60.75 9.86 -35.25
N GLU A 158 -61.49 10.69 -34.52
CA GLU A 158 -62.47 11.63 -35.08
C GLU A 158 -61.78 12.67 -35.98
N GLY A 159 -62.18 12.74 -37.27
CA GLY A 159 -61.63 13.67 -38.26
C GLY A 159 -60.67 13.08 -39.30
N SER A 160 -60.28 11.80 -39.21
CA SER A 160 -59.48 11.14 -40.24
C SER A 160 -60.35 10.56 -41.36
N ALA A 161 -60.13 10.99 -42.60
CA ALA A 161 -60.80 10.45 -43.79
C ALA A 161 -60.16 9.17 -44.36
N ALA A 162 -59.07 8.66 -43.76
CA ALA A 162 -58.39 7.46 -44.22
C ALA A 162 -58.03 6.56 -43.03
N CYS A 163 -58.83 5.51 -42.80
CA CYS A 163 -58.36 4.34 -42.06
C CYS A 163 -57.48 3.53 -43.03
N THR A 164 -56.19 3.88 -43.14
CA THR A 164 -55.19 3.04 -43.77
C THR A 164 -54.79 1.96 -42.77
N VAL A 165 -55.35 0.77 -42.95
CA VAL A 165 -54.88 -0.42 -42.26
C VAL A 165 -53.47 -0.70 -42.79
N THR A 166 -52.44 -0.45 -41.98
CA THR A 166 -51.14 -1.07 -42.18
C THR A 166 -50.90 -1.93 -40.95
N SER A 167 -51.29 -3.20 -41.06
CA SER A 167 -51.00 -4.26 -40.10
C SER A 167 -49.51 -4.65 -40.19
N THR A 168 -48.67 -3.70 -39.86
CA THR A 168 -47.29 -3.92 -39.48
C THR A 168 -47.11 -2.93 -38.34
N SER A 169 -47.04 -3.42 -37.10
CA SER A 169 -46.48 -2.61 -36.02
C SER A 169 -45.05 -2.28 -36.45
N ILE A 170 -44.88 -1.15 -37.13
CA ILE A 170 -43.58 -0.61 -37.48
C ILE A 170 -42.97 -0.23 -36.14
N CYS A 171 -42.27 -1.18 -35.54
CA CYS A 171 -41.34 -0.84 -34.49
C CYS A 171 -40.30 0.06 -35.15
N VAL A 172 -40.36 1.34 -34.85
CA VAL A 172 -39.36 2.30 -35.28
C VAL A 172 -38.18 2.07 -34.36
N ALA A 173 -37.17 1.36 -34.86
CA ALA A 173 -35.97 1.08 -34.09
C ALA A 173 -35.34 2.40 -33.65
N SER A 174 -35.23 2.58 -32.33
CA SER A 174 -34.34 3.59 -31.77
C SER A 174 -32.89 3.22 -32.08
N GLU A 175 -31.99 4.20 -32.06
CA GLU A 175 -30.56 3.98 -32.26
C GLU A 175 -29.90 3.13 -31.15
N ALA A 176 -30.65 2.74 -30.12
CA ALA A 176 -30.17 1.89 -29.05
C ALA A 176 -29.97 0.45 -29.54
N VAL A 177 -28.71 0.01 -29.57
CA VAL A 177 -28.30 -1.37 -29.87
C VAL A 177 -27.76 -2.02 -28.61
N THR A 178 -28.33 -3.16 -28.24
CA THR A 178 -27.93 -3.95 -27.08
C THR A 178 -27.21 -5.21 -27.54
N CYS A 179 -26.00 -5.44 -27.01
CA CYS A 179 -25.17 -6.60 -27.34
C CYS A 179 -24.87 -7.40 -26.07
N SER A 180 -24.75 -8.73 -26.20
CA SER A 180 -24.32 -9.60 -25.13
C SER A 180 -23.30 -10.61 -25.67
N PRO A 181 -22.00 -10.49 -25.33
CA PRO A 181 -21.38 -9.41 -24.53
C PRO A 181 -21.38 -8.06 -25.26
N ASP A 182 -21.15 -6.95 -24.54
CA ASP A 182 -20.92 -5.63 -25.13
C ASP A 182 -19.45 -5.48 -25.59
N CYS A 183 -19.11 -4.37 -26.24
CA CYS A 183 -17.76 -4.07 -26.69
C CYS A 183 -16.75 -4.17 -25.53
N PRO A 184 -15.58 -4.81 -25.74
CA PRO A 184 -14.58 -4.94 -24.70
C PRO A 184 -14.06 -3.56 -24.30
N THR A 185 -14.00 -3.32 -23.00
CA THR A 185 -13.44 -2.08 -22.43
C THR A 185 -11.96 -2.22 -22.06
N ALA A 186 -11.42 -3.45 -22.04
CA ALA A 186 -10.01 -3.68 -21.78
C ALA A 186 -9.15 -3.09 -22.91
N CYS A 187 -8.02 -2.48 -22.56
CA CYS A 187 -7.06 -1.94 -23.52
C CYS A 187 -6.50 -3.01 -24.48
N GLY A 188 -5.90 -2.57 -25.59
CA GLY A 188 -5.21 -3.46 -26.54
C GLY A 188 -6.09 -4.33 -27.45
N ASN A 189 -7.42 -4.23 -27.34
CA ASN A 189 -8.34 -4.89 -28.25
C ASN A 189 -8.37 -4.18 -29.62
N PRO A 190 -8.20 -4.90 -30.75
CA PRO A 190 -8.36 -4.33 -32.08
C PRO A 190 -9.82 -3.96 -32.33
N ALA A 191 -10.06 -3.10 -33.34
CA ALA A 191 -11.41 -2.80 -33.78
C ALA A 191 -12.12 -4.09 -34.20
N GLY A 192 -13.39 -4.24 -33.80
CA GLY A 192 -14.17 -5.45 -34.00
C GLY A 192 -15.61 -5.15 -34.35
N THR A 193 -16.38 -6.20 -34.64
CA THR A 193 -17.82 -6.10 -34.86
C THR A 193 -18.52 -7.24 -34.14
N ILE A 194 -19.50 -6.90 -33.30
CA ILE A 194 -20.36 -7.89 -32.64
C ILE A 194 -21.58 -8.08 -33.54
N SER A 195 -21.83 -9.31 -33.99
CA SER A 195 -22.92 -9.65 -34.92
C SER A 195 -24.18 -10.19 -34.25
N THR A 196 -24.16 -10.35 -32.92
CA THR A 196 -25.24 -10.93 -32.12
C THR A 196 -26.05 -9.86 -31.38
N CYS A 197 -26.03 -8.62 -31.84
CA CYS A 197 -26.75 -7.53 -31.19
C CYS A 197 -28.21 -7.51 -31.63
N LEU A 198 -29.06 -6.94 -30.77
CA LEU A 198 -30.46 -6.68 -31.07
C LEU A 198 -30.71 -5.18 -30.96
N ASP A 199 -31.41 -4.62 -31.94
CA ASP A 199 -31.98 -3.28 -31.82
C ASP A 199 -33.18 -3.27 -30.86
N SER A 200 -33.73 -2.08 -30.57
CA SER A 200 -34.92 -1.94 -29.72
C SER A 200 -36.18 -2.67 -30.20
N CYS A 201 -36.15 -3.22 -31.42
CA CYS A 201 -37.24 -3.99 -32.02
C CYS A 201 -36.98 -5.51 -31.99
N GLY A 202 -35.85 -5.94 -31.43
CA GLY A 202 -35.45 -7.34 -31.41
C GLY A 202 -34.95 -7.86 -32.77
N VAL A 203 -34.58 -6.97 -33.69
CA VAL A 203 -34.00 -7.35 -34.98
C VAL A 203 -32.49 -7.52 -34.82
N ALA A 204 -31.96 -8.60 -35.37
CA ALA A 204 -30.52 -8.87 -35.39
C ALA A 204 -29.80 -7.74 -36.13
N THR A 205 -28.81 -7.15 -35.46
CA THR A 205 -27.99 -6.07 -35.98
C THR A 205 -26.53 -6.25 -35.55
N THR A 206 -25.66 -5.41 -36.08
CA THR A 206 -24.23 -5.41 -35.73
C THR A 206 -23.86 -4.14 -34.96
N LYS A 207 -22.89 -4.26 -34.05
CA LYS A 207 -22.28 -3.12 -33.35
C LYS A 207 -20.79 -3.08 -33.66
N ALA A 208 -20.32 -1.98 -34.21
CA ALA A 208 -18.89 -1.73 -34.38
C ALA A 208 -18.28 -1.38 -33.02
N CYS A 209 -17.23 -2.10 -32.64
CA CYS A 209 -16.43 -1.79 -31.46
C CYS A 209 -15.15 -1.10 -31.92
N PRO A 210 -14.90 0.16 -31.51
CA PRO A 210 -13.65 0.82 -31.84
C PRO A 210 -12.47 0.06 -31.24
N ALA A 211 -11.29 0.20 -31.85
CA ALA A 211 -10.07 -0.27 -31.23
C ALA A 211 -9.89 0.46 -29.89
N THR A 212 -9.59 -0.30 -28.84
CA THR A 212 -9.23 0.28 -27.54
C THR A 212 -7.78 0.78 -27.59
N THR A 213 -7.47 1.80 -26.80
CA THR A 213 -6.10 2.33 -26.69
C THR A 213 -5.14 1.20 -26.31
N ALA A 214 -3.90 1.25 -26.83
CA ALA A 214 -2.86 0.33 -26.40
C ALA A 214 -2.70 0.38 -24.88
N CYS A 215 -2.55 -0.77 -24.24
CA CYS A 215 -2.33 -0.83 -22.81
C CYS A 215 -1.07 -0.05 -22.46
N ALA A 216 -1.21 0.99 -21.65
CA ALA A 216 -0.07 1.74 -21.16
C ALA A 216 0.76 0.82 -20.27
N THR A 217 2.03 0.65 -20.61
CA THR A 217 3.01 0.13 -19.66
C THR A 217 3.36 1.27 -18.71
N ASP A 218 3.00 1.12 -17.46
CA ASP A 218 3.29 2.11 -16.42
C ASP A 218 4.04 1.38 -15.30
N ILE A 219 5.37 1.42 -15.39
CA ILE A 219 6.26 0.80 -14.41
C ILE A 219 6.97 1.91 -13.64
N ASP A 220 6.82 1.87 -12.32
CA ASP A 220 7.61 2.68 -11.40
C ASP A 220 8.80 1.88 -10.87
N ILE A 221 9.91 2.58 -10.68
CA ILE A 221 11.11 2.06 -10.03
C ILE A 221 11.41 2.90 -8.79
N SER A 222 11.72 2.24 -7.67
CA SER A 222 12.19 2.90 -6.45
C SER A 222 13.36 2.13 -5.85
N LYS A 223 14.44 2.83 -5.49
CA LYS A 223 15.65 2.27 -4.90
C LYS A 223 15.86 2.83 -3.50
N ILE A 224 16.16 1.95 -2.55
CA ILE A 224 16.38 2.32 -1.14
C ILE A 224 17.53 1.48 -0.57
N ALA A 225 18.34 2.06 0.32
CA ALA A 225 19.32 1.33 1.12
C ALA A 225 18.75 0.96 2.50
N TYR A 226 19.00 -0.27 2.95
CA TYR A 226 18.56 -0.81 4.24
C TYR A 226 19.73 -1.33 5.05
N ARG A 227 19.61 -1.22 6.38
CA ARG A 227 20.52 -1.87 7.34
C ARG A 227 20.49 -3.39 7.11
N ASN A 228 21.66 -4.02 7.12
CA ASN A 228 21.73 -5.49 7.11
C ASN A 228 21.44 -6.03 8.51
N GLU A 229 20.17 -6.39 8.74
CA GLU A 229 19.68 -6.94 10.01
C GLU A 229 20.25 -8.34 10.29
N ASP A 230 20.24 -8.77 11.55
CA ASP A 230 20.80 -10.07 11.98
C ASP A 230 20.15 -11.28 11.31
N LEU A 231 18.88 -11.14 10.90
CA LEU A 231 18.14 -12.17 10.17
C LEU A 231 18.44 -12.18 8.66
N SER A 232 19.16 -11.18 8.15
CA SER A 232 19.55 -11.12 6.74
C SER A 232 20.64 -12.14 6.45
N THR A 233 20.24 -13.25 5.83
CA THR A 233 21.14 -14.31 5.39
C THR A 233 21.53 -14.10 3.93
N SER A 234 22.44 -14.91 3.42
CA SER A 234 22.79 -14.85 2.00
C SER A 234 21.54 -15.11 1.16
N ARG A 235 21.22 -14.19 0.25
CA ARG A 235 20.06 -14.25 -0.68
C ARG A 235 18.67 -14.15 -0.06
N SER A 236 18.56 -13.82 1.23
CA SER A 236 17.28 -13.56 1.92
C SER A 236 17.45 -12.41 2.89
N TYR A 237 16.71 -11.33 2.68
CA TYR A 237 16.95 -10.04 3.33
C TYR A 237 15.68 -9.50 3.98
N GLU A 238 15.87 -8.74 5.05
CA GLU A 238 14.81 -7.98 5.72
C GLU A 238 14.96 -6.48 5.38
N TYR A 239 13.84 -5.79 5.23
CA TYR A 239 13.79 -4.38 4.77
C TYR A 239 13.14 -3.48 5.84
N GLU A 240 13.62 -3.57 7.07
CA GLU A 240 13.03 -2.85 8.21
C GLU A 240 13.53 -1.41 8.32
N THR A 241 14.85 -1.23 8.37
CA THR A 241 15.47 0.07 8.65
C THR A 241 16.12 0.65 7.40
N ALA A 242 15.47 1.63 6.76
CA ALA A 242 16.10 2.42 5.71
C ALA A 242 17.27 3.26 6.29
N ILE A 243 18.35 3.41 5.52
CA ILE A 243 19.55 4.14 5.94
C ILE A 243 19.97 5.15 4.87
N ASP A 244 20.43 6.31 5.30
CA ASP A 244 21.02 7.37 4.47
C ASP A 244 22.53 7.55 4.73
N THR A 245 23.04 6.82 5.71
CA THR A 245 24.42 6.88 6.18
C THR A 245 24.99 5.48 6.39
N VAL A 246 26.28 5.32 6.07
CA VAL A 246 27.00 4.04 6.21
C VAL A 246 28.39 4.26 6.81
N SER A 247 28.83 3.31 7.62
CA SER A 247 30.16 3.28 8.23
C SER A 247 31.14 2.44 7.39
N LYS A 248 32.44 2.66 7.58
CA LYS A 248 33.49 1.77 7.05
C LYS A 248 33.25 0.33 7.50
N ASP A 249 33.54 -0.62 6.64
CA ASP A 249 33.31 -2.05 6.86
C ASP A 249 31.85 -2.48 7.10
N GLN A 250 30.88 -1.55 7.05
CA GLN A 250 29.48 -1.89 7.21
C GLN A 250 28.95 -2.64 5.99
N THR A 251 28.23 -3.73 6.24
CA THR A 251 27.39 -4.38 5.25
C THR A 251 26.00 -3.76 5.28
N PHE A 252 25.45 -3.50 4.10
CA PHE A 252 24.07 -3.03 3.95
C PHE A 252 23.45 -3.59 2.66
N ILE A 253 22.14 -3.38 2.50
CA ILE A 253 21.35 -3.94 1.40
C ILE A 253 20.85 -2.79 0.53
N TYR A 254 21.00 -2.89 -0.78
CA TYR A 254 20.19 -2.12 -1.72
C TYR A 254 18.96 -2.92 -2.10
N ALA A 255 17.77 -2.35 -1.98
CA ALA A 255 16.52 -2.91 -2.47
C ALA A 255 15.93 -2.03 -3.57
N ILE A 256 15.47 -2.66 -4.63
CA ILE A 256 14.90 -2.04 -5.82
C ILE A 256 13.49 -2.60 -6.00
N TYR A 257 12.51 -1.73 -5.85
CA TYR A 257 11.09 -2.00 -6.01
C TYR A 257 10.69 -1.67 -7.43
N LEU A 258 10.03 -2.61 -8.11
CA LEU A 258 9.37 -2.38 -9.39
C LEU A 258 7.87 -2.58 -9.18
N LEU A 259 7.07 -1.56 -9.50
CA LEU A 259 5.61 -1.58 -9.38
C LEU A 259 4.99 -1.41 -10.77
N ASN A 260 4.07 -2.29 -11.14
CA ASN A 260 3.31 -2.16 -12.39
C ASN A 260 1.95 -1.53 -12.11
N ASN A 261 1.82 -0.24 -12.37
CA ASN A 261 0.56 0.50 -12.28
C ASN A 261 -0.33 0.29 -13.53
N GLY A 262 0.19 -0.35 -14.57
CA GLY A 262 -0.53 -0.64 -15.81
C GLY A 262 -1.56 -1.75 -15.67
N GLU A 263 -2.44 -1.87 -16.67
CA GLU A 263 -3.53 -2.86 -16.69
C GLU A 263 -3.10 -4.25 -17.21
N VAL A 264 -1.87 -4.37 -17.72
CA VAL A 264 -1.34 -5.61 -18.30
C VAL A 264 -0.07 -6.05 -17.62
N SER A 265 0.15 -7.37 -17.58
CA SER A 265 1.43 -7.92 -17.13
C SER A 265 2.56 -7.45 -18.05
N VAL A 266 3.64 -6.96 -17.45
CA VAL A 266 4.88 -6.60 -18.15
C VAL A 266 5.92 -7.69 -17.93
N GLY A 267 6.61 -8.10 -18.98
CA GLY A 267 7.60 -9.19 -18.94
C GLY A 267 8.91 -8.82 -19.62
N ASN A 268 9.90 -9.70 -19.48
CA ASN A 268 11.26 -9.52 -20.03
C ASN A 268 11.96 -8.25 -19.55
N ILE A 269 11.64 -7.78 -18.35
CA ILE A 269 12.34 -6.62 -17.77
C ILE A 269 13.75 -7.07 -17.43
N VAL A 270 14.73 -6.23 -17.78
CA VAL A 270 16.14 -6.41 -17.40
C VAL A 270 16.51 -5.28 -16.45
N LEU A 271 16.75 -5.65 -15.19
CA LEU A 271 17.19 -4.74 -14.15
C LEU A 271 18.71 -4.77 -14.06
N THR A 272 19.33 -3.61 -14.04
CA THR A 272 20.77 -3.48 -13.90
C THR A 272 21.17 -2.41 -12.91
N ASP A 273 22.30 -2.62 -12.26
CA ASP A 273 22.84 -1.73 -11.23
C ASP A 273 24.37 -1.83 -11.27
N THR A 274 25.05 -0.70 -11.47
CA THR A 274 26.50 -0.67 -11.68
C THR A 274 27.18 -0.03 -10.49
N LEU A 275 28.05 -0.81 -9.82
CA LEU A 275 28.86 -0.42 -8.66
C LEU A 275 30.23 0.14 -9.09
N ASP A 276 30.23 1.12 -9.98
CA ASP A 276 31.43 1.74 -10.55
C ASP A 276 31.20 3.25 -10.71
N GLY A 277 32.20 4.08 -10.36
CA GLY A 277 32.08 5.54 -10.34
C GLY A 277 31.28 6.08 -9.15
N ASP A 278 31.22 7.42 -8.98
CA ASP A 278 30.50 8.10 -7.88
C ASP A 278 30.70 7.47 -6.49
N HIS A 279 31.97 7.17 -6.16
CA HIS A 279 32.41 6.49 -4.92
C HIS A 279 31.86 5.06 -4.73
N GLN A 280 31.20 4.47 -5.74
CA GLN A 280 30.77 3.08 -5.69
C GLN A 280 31.94 2.09 -5.74
N ASP A 281 33.13 2.54 -6.13
CA ASP A 281 34.39 1.79 -5.98
C ASP A 281 34.71 1.48 -4.51
N ASP A 282 34.13 2.23 -3.57
CA ASP A 282 34.20 1.97 -2.13
C ASP A 282 33.23 0.87 -1.69
N LEU A 283 32.52 0.22 -2.61
CA LEU A 283 31.65 -0.91 -2.33
C LEU A 283 32.22 -2.22 -2.85
N THR A 284 32.18 -3.24 -2.00
CA THR A 284 32.40 -4.63 -2.38
C THR A 284 31.07 -5.37 -2.46
N TYR A 285 30.75 -5.91 -3.63
CA TYR A 285 29.58 -6.79 -3.80
C TYR A 285 29.72 -8.08 -2.98
N LEU A 286 28.64 -8.51 -2.33
CA LEU A 286 28.61 -9.75 -1.54
C LEU A 286 27.72 -10.81 -2.19
N ASP A 287 26.41 -10.55 -2.28
CA ASP A 287 25.42 -11.46 -2.85
C ASP A 287 24.14 -10.72 -3.25
N ALA A 288 23.24 -11.40 -3.95
CA ALA A 288 21.94 -10.89 -4.39
C ALA A 288 20.85 -11.94 -4.23
N ASN A 289 19.57 -11.53 -4.26
CA ASN A 289 18.44 -12.46 -4.39
C ASN A 289 18.61 -13.38 -5.61
N SER A 290 17.85 -14.48 -5.62
CA SER A 290 17.78 -15.37 -6.78
C SER A 290 17.36 -14.62 -8.05
N GLY A 291 17.92 -15.01 -9.20
CA GLY A 291 17.64 -14.39 -10.50
C GLY A 291 18.58 -13.23 -10.87
N CYS A 292 19.42 -12.77 -9.95
CA CYS A 292 20.45 -11.77 -10.21
C CYS A 292 21.84 -12.40 -10.34
N THR A 293 22.68 -11.79 -11.16
CA THR A 293 24.10 -12.15 -11.38
C THR A 293 24.98 -10.93 -11.24
N PHE A 294 26.23 -11.09 -10.81
CA PHE A 294 27.21 -10.02 -10.71
C PHE A 294 28.38 -10.26 -11.67
N SER A 295 28.69 -9.26 -12.49
CA SER A 295 29.87 -9.25 -13.35
C SER A 295 30.99 -8.47 -12.68
N GLN A 296 32.07 -9.16 -12.29
CA GLN A 296 33.23 -8.53 -11.67
C GLN A 296 33.96 -7.56 -12.62
N SER A 297 33.98 -7.85 -13.93
CA SER A 297 34.70 -7.02 -14.91
C SER A 297 34.06 -5.65 -15.11
N ASN A 298 32.73 -5.60 -15.02
CA ASN A 298 31.94 -4.40 -15.25
C ASN A 298 31.32 -3.85 -13.96
N LYS A 299 31.66 -4.46 -12.81
CA LYS A 299 31.07 -4.24 -11.49
C LYS A 299 29.54 -4.10 -11.52
N LYS A 300 28.87 -4.95 -12.29
CA LYS A 300 27.45 -4.78 -12.65
C LYS A 300 26.60 -5.93 -12.14
N VAL A 301 25.59 -5.62 -11.34
CA VAL A 301 24.50 -6.52 -10.99
C VAL A 301 23.49 -6.51 -12.15
N THR A 302 23.02 -7.69 -12.57
CA THR A 302 22.03 -7.85 -13.63
C THR A 302 21.03 -8.92 -13.24
N CYS A 303 19.75 -8.55 -13.21
CA CYS A 303 18.61 -9.44 -12.97
C CYS A 303 17.75 -9.46 -14.24
N SER A 304 17.52 -10.65 -14.80
CA SER A 304 16.86 -10.83 -16.10
C SER A 304 15.64 -11.72 -15.99
N GLY A 305 14.73 -11.64 -16.98
CA GLY A 305 13.55 -12.50 -17.03
C GLY A 305 12.48 -12.09 -16.01
N ILE A 306 12.48 -10.82 -15.61
CA ILE A 306 11.53 -10.27 -14.65
C ILE A 306 10.17 -10.11 -15.32
N SER A 307 9.12 -10.54 -14.64
CA SER A 307 7.73 -10.37 -15.06
C SER A 307 6.90 -9.88 -13.88
N ILE A 308 6.10 -8.85 -14.11
CA ILE A 308 5.30 -8.17 -13.09
C ILE A 308 3.85 -8.13 -13.58
N PRO A 309 2.92 -8.86 -12.93
CA PRO A 309 1.50 -8.75 -13.25
C PRO A 309 0.97 -7.32 -13.05
N ALA A 310 -0.20 -7.03 -13.62
CA ALA A 310 -0.88 -5.73 -13.43
C ALA A 310 -1.18 -5.49 -11.94
N GLY A 311 -0.86 -4.31 -11.43
CA GLY A 311 -1.06 -3.92 -10.03
C GLY A 311 -0.09 -4.54 -9.03
N GLU A 312 0.85 -5.37 -9.47
CA GLU A 312 1.77 -6.09 -8.58
C GLU A 312 3.12 -5.38 -8.40
N ARG A 313 3.79 -5.70 -7.30
CA ARG A 313 5.13 -5.22 -6.96
C ARG A 313 6.10 -6.38 -6.82
N VAL A 314 7.30 -6.23 -7.37
CA VAL A 314 8.44 -7.15 -7.13
C VAL A 314 9.62 -6.40 -6.52
N VAL A 315 10.44 -7.13 -5.77
CA VAL A 315 11.63 -6.58 -5.09
C VAL A 315 12.86 -7.36 -5.50
N TYR A 316 13.90 -6.64 -5.91
CA TYR A 316 15.23 -7.18 -6.13
C TYR A 316 16.19 -6.49 -5.19
N ALA A 317 17.02 -7.27 -4.51
CA ALA A 317 17.99 -6.70 -3.59
C ALA A 317 19.34 -7.41 -3.69
N PHE A 318 20.36 -6.70 -3.24
CA PHE A 318 21.72 -7.21 -3.14
C PHE A 318 22.48 -6.53 -2.01
N ARG A 319 23.44 -7.26 -1.46
CA ARG A 319 24.28 -6.80 -0.37
C ARG A 319 25.62 -6.31 -0.87
N VAL A 320 26.06 -5.22 -0.26
CA VAL A 320 27.36 -4.63 -0.45
C VAL A 320 28.01 -4.38 0.91
N LYS A 321 29.34 -4.34 0.91
CA LYS A 321 30.14 -3.93 2.07
C LYS A 321 30.91 -2.66 1.72
N VAL A 322 30.85 -1.66 2.58
CA VAL A 322 31.70 -0.46 2.47
C VAL A 322 33.15 -0.85 2.74
N ASN A 323 34.05 -0.44 1.85
CA ASN A 323 35.48 -0.69 1.96
C ASN A 323 36.05 0.07 3.17
N SER A 324 37.04 -0.51 3.85
CA SER A 324 37.70 0.14 4.99
C SER A 324 38.45 1.42 4.62
N GLY A 325 38.79 1.59 3.34
CA GLY A 325 39.43 2.78 2.79
C GLY A 325 38.50 3.92 2.39
N ALA A 326 37.17 3.74 2.51
CA ALA A 326 36.19 4.78 2.16
C ALA A 326 36.43 6.06 2.96
N VAL A 327 36.35 7.21 2.30
CA VAL A 327 36.62 8.51 2.92
C VAL A 327 35.35 9.03 3.60
N ASN A 328 35.50 9.58 4.80
CA ASN A 328 34.38 10.16 5.52
C ASN A 328 33.84 11.40 4.80
N GLY A 329 32.52 11.51 4.71
CA GLY A 329 31.81 12.55 3.99
C GLY A 329 31.58 12.26 2.51
N ASP A 330 32.18 11.20 1.96
CA ASP A 330 31.92 10.78 0.57
C ASP A 330 30.45 10.38 0.43
N ILE A 331 29.84 10.78 -0.68
CA ILE A 331 28.47 10.40 -1.02
C ILE A 331 28.55 9.31 -2.08
N ILE A 332 28.15 8.10 -1.71
CA ILE A 332 28.06 6.97 -2.63
C ILE A 332 26.68 7.03 -3.29
N LYS A 333 26.64 7.42 -4.56
CA LYS A 333 25.40 7.45 -5.35
C LYS A 333 25.29 6.17 -6.17
N ASN A 334 24.27 5.36 -5.92
CA ASN A 334 24.01 4.16 -6.73
C ASN A 334 22.71 4.32 -7.53
N THR A 335 22.76 4.01 -8.83
CA THR A 335 21.62 4.09 -9.75
C THR A 335 21.23 2.71 -10.26
N ALA A 336 19.95 2.36 -10.11
CA ALA A 336 19.34 1.19 -10.73
C ALA A 336 18.63 1.59 -12.03
N ILE A 337 18.75 0.77 -13.06
CA ILE A 337 18.13 0.98 -14.38
C ILE A 337 17.35 -0.26 -14.77
N ALA A 338 16.05 -0.10 -15.00
CA ALA A 338 15.18 -1.14 -15.55
C ALA A 338 14.89 -0.86 -17.04
N VAL A 339 15.15 -1.84 -17.88
CA VAL A 339 14.87 -1.79 -19.33
C VAL A 339 13.62 -2.62 -19.63
N ILE A 340 12.63 -2.00 -20.26
CA ILE A 340 11.30 -2.53 -20.58
C ILE A 340 11.05 -2.29 -22.07
N GLY A 341 11.26 -3.32 -22.90
CA GLY A 341 11.26 -3.14 -24.36
C GLY A 341 12.33 -2.13 -24.78
N ASP A 342 11.92 -1.05 -25.44
CA ASP A 342 12.80 0.05 -25.86
C ASP A 342 12.87 1.20 -24.85
N THR A 343 12.15 1.10 -23.73
CA THR A 343 12.11 2.15 -22.69
C THR A 343 13.06 1.80 -21.54
N SER A 344 13.74 2.81 -21.00
CA SER A 344 14.53 2.68 -19.77
C SER A 344 14.01 3.64 -18.72
N ILE A 345 13.78 3.10 -17.52
CA ILE A 345 13.48 3.88 -16.32
C ILE A 345 14.61 3.66 -15.31
N SER A 346 14.86 4.64 -14.46
CA SER A 346 15.93 4.57 -13.46
C SER A 346 15.54 5.28 -12.19
N ASP A 347 16.07 4.79 -11.07
CA ASP A 347 16.05 5.49 -9.80
C ASP A 347 17.40 5.38 -9.13
N ASP A 348 17.75 6.37 -8.33
CA ASP A 348 19.01 6.45 -7.63
C ASP A 348 18.83 6.65 -6.13
N TYR A 349 19.80 6.14 -5.37
CA TYR A 349 19.83 6.31 -3.93
C TYR A 349 21.24 6.62 -3.49
N SER A 350 21.37 7.63 -2.63
CA SER A 350 22.66 8.10 -2.13
C SER A 350 22.80 7.78 -0.65
N VAL A 351 23.94 7.20 -0.28
CA VAL A 351 24.33 7.03 1.12
C VAL A 351 25.59 7.83 1.40
N THR A 352 25.62 8.53 2.52
CA THR A 352 26.82 9.27 2.93
C THR A 352 27.68 8.34 3.78
N VAL A 353 28.96 8.20 3.42
CA VAL A 353 29.96 7.57 4.28
C VAL A 353 30.11 8.48 5.48
N SER A 354 29.57 8.07 6.62
CA SER A 354 29.68 8.79 7.86
C SER A 354 30.43 7.92 8.83
N THR A 355 31.52 8.48 9.33
CA THR A 355 32.22 7.93 10.45
C THR A 355 31.62 8.36 11.76
N VAL A 356 30.71 9.37 11.84
CA VAL A 356 30.04 9.76 13.10
C VAL A 356 29.16 8.61 13.57
N VAL A 357 29.80 7.74 14.34
CA VAL A 357 29.26 6.45 14.72
C VAL A 357 29.01 6.42 16.22
N GLY A 358 27.96 5.69 16.58
CA GLY A 358 27.68 5.37 17.98
C GLY A 358 28.84 4.60 18.62
N CYS A 359 28.77 4.39 19.92
CA CYS A 359 29.83 3.69 20.63
C CYS A 359 30.04 2.24 20.14
N ASN A 360 31.27 1.72 20.24
CA ASN A 360 31.77 0.42 19.75
C ASN A 360 31.89 0.23 18.24
N ASN A 361 31.62 1.28 17.46
CA ASN A 361 31.86 1.29 16.02
C ASN A 361 33.31 1.68 15.70
N THR A 362 33.79 1.28 14.53
CA THR A 362 35.18 1.48 14.10
C THR A 362 35.48 2.96 13.82
N CYS A 363 36.65 3.45 14.24
CA CYS A 363 37.09 4.82 14.02
C CYS A 363 38.60 4.91 13.75
N THR A 364 39.02 6.00 13.11
CA THR A 364 40.44 6.38 12.94
C THR A 364 40.85 7.64 13.69
N THR A 365 39.92 8.55 13.98
CA THR A 365 40.17 9.80 14.74
C THR A 365 38.97 10.18 15.60
N ASP A 366 39.14 11.06 16.59
CA ASP A 366 38.06 11.49 17.49
C ASP A 366 36.92 12.22 16.78
N THR A 367 37.20 12.88 15.65
CA THR A 367 36.18 13.55 14.84
C THR A 367 35.17 12.59 14.22
N GLU A 368 35.48 11.30 14.25
CA GLU A 368 34.63 10.20 13.81
C GLU A 368 33.68 9.74 14.92
N CYS A 369 33.87 10.14 16.17
CA CYS A 369 33.02 9.64 17.23
C CYS A 369 31.88 10.62 17.54
N SER A 370 30.65 10.10 17.77
CA SER A 370 29.54 10.94 18.24
C SER A 370 29.94 11.73 19.49
N THR A 371 29.35 12.90 19.70
CA THR A 371 29.71 13.80 20.81
C THR A 371 29.79 13.06 22.16
N GLY A 372 30.92 13.20 22.85
CA GLY A 372 31.19 12.52 24.13
C GLY A 372 31.84 11.14 24.00
N LEU A 373 32.25 10.75 22.79
CA LEU A 373 33.05 9.57 22.50
C LEU A 373 34.41 9.99 21.89
N VAL A 374 35.43 9.16 22.11
CA VAL A 374 36.82 9.33 21.67
C VAL A 374 37.23 8.06 20.95
N CYS A 375 38.08 8.17 19.93
CA CYS A 375 38.54 7.02 19.19
C CYS A 375 39.65 6.30 19.96
N ASP A 376 39.36 5.11 20.47
CA ASP A 376 40.37 4.27 21.09
C ASP A 376 41.28 3.67 20.01
N THR A 377 42.49 4.21 19.88
CA THR A 377 43.49 3.78 18.89
C THR A 377 43.94 2.33 19.06
N ALA A 378 43.78 1.71 20.25
CA ALA A 378 44.18 0.34 20.48
C ALA A 378 43.18 -0.66 19.87
N SER A 379 41.88 -0.38 20.01
CA SER A 379 40.82 -1.21 19.44
C SER A 379 40.26 -0.69 18.11
N SER A 380 40.68 0.52 17.69
CA SER A 380 40.11 1.28 16.57
C SER A 380 38.60 1.44 16.69
N LYS A 381 38.08 1.69 17.90
CA LYS A 381 36.63 1.83 18.17
C LYS A 381 36.29 3.09 18.96
N CYS A 382 35.15 3.71 18.68
CA CYS A 382 34.63 4.83 19.45
C CYS A 382 34.18 4.38 20.84
N ARG A 383 34.81 4.92 21.89
CA ARG A 383 34.49 4.62 23.30
C ARG A 383 34.23 5.90 24.08
N LYS A 384 33.57 5.80 25.23
CA LYS A 384 33.56 6.93 26.17
C LYS A 384 34.97 7.09 26.74
N GLU A 385 35.44 8.33 26.81
CA GLU A 385 36.77 8.66 27.36
C GLU A 385 36.98 8.07 28.77
N ALA A 386 35.92 8.01 29.57
CA ALA A 386 35.95 7.48 30.93
C ALA A 386 36.12 5.95 31.03
N CYS A 387 35.97 5.19 29.94
CA CYS A 387 36.09 3.73 29.92
C CYS A 387 36.69 3.22 28.60
N SER A 388 37.78 3.87 28.13
CA SER A 388 38.48 3.45 26.92
C SER A 388 39.08 2.03 27.00
N GLU A 389 39.28 1.48 28.19
CA GLU A 389 39.79 0.12 28.38
C GLU A 389 38.70 -0.96 28.41
N ASP A 390 37.43 -0.58 28.52
CA ASP A 390 36.31 -1.53 28.57
C ASP A 390 35.79 -1.84 27.16
N ASP A 391 35.48 -3.12 26.90
CA ASP A 391 34.89 -3.58 25.64
C ASP A 391 33.43 -3.15 25.43
N THR A 392 32.80 -2.54 26.45
CA THR A 392 31.41 -2.08 26.39
C THR A 392 31.30 -0.58 26.63
N CYS A 393 30.35 0.04 25.94
CA CYS A 393 30.04 1.46 26.03
C CYS A 393 29.37 1.90 27.33
N VAL A 394 29.18 0.95 28.24
CA VAL A 394 28.62 1.16 29.56
C VAL A 394 29.80 1.28 30.51
N CYS A 395 30.25 2.50 30.74
CA CYS A 395 31.24 2.72 31.80
C CYS A 395 30.58 2.29 33.12
N PRO A 396 31.21 1.41 33.93
CA PRO A 396 30.73 1.17 35.28
C PRO A 396 30.66 2.53 35.97
N SER A 397 29.46 2.92 36.40
CA SER A 397 29.27 4.20 37.12
C SER A 397 30.32 4.27 38.20
N ALA A 398 31.18 5.30 38.12
CA ALA A 398 32.22 5.53 39.10
C ALA A 398 31.56 5.42 40.48
N VAL A 399 31.92 4.38 41.23
CA VAL A 399 31.52 4.24 42.62
C VAL A 399 32.05 5.50 43.28
N ALA A 400 31.15 6.41 43.67
CA ALA A 400 31.52 7.64 44.34
C ALA A 400 32.31 7.23 45.58
N ILE A 401 33.63 7.36 45.50
CA ILE A 401 34.52 7.17 46.62
C ILE A 401 34.18 8.31 47.58
N THR A 402 33.32 7.98 48.55
CA THR A 402 33.00 8.86 49.65
C THR A 402 34.25 8.87 50.51
N GLU A 403 35.12 9.86 50.30
CA GLU A 403 36.25 10.09 51.19
C GLU A 403 35.71 10.32 52.60
N ALA A 404 36.09 9.44 53.52
CA ALA A 404 35.77 9.54 54.93
C ALA A 404 36.56 10.73 55.54
N PRO A 405 35.91 11.75 56.11
CA PRO A 405 36.63 12.84 56.76
C PRO A 405 37.17 12.36 58.11
N THR A 406 38.48 12.22 58.21
CA THR A 406 39.20 12.10 59.48
C THR A 406 39.72 13.47 59.87
N ALA A 407 39.03 14.16 60.81
CA ALA A 407 39.62 15.06 61.81
C ALA A 407 38.53 15.68 62.72
N GLU A 408 38.58 15.30 64.00
CA GLU A 408 38.09 16.02 65.18
C GLU A 408 39.34 16.43 66.00
N PRO A 409 39.38 17.43 66.93
CA PRO A 409 38.34 18.35 67.45
C PRO A 409 38.73 19.85 67.43
N THR A 410 37.76 20.74 67.68
CA THR A 410 37.83 21.76 68.76
C THR A 410 36.43 22.34 69.01
N ALA A 411 35.97 22.19 70.25
CA ALA A 411 34.66 22.61 70.73
C ALA A 411 34.57 24.13 70.92
N VAL A 412 33.46 24.74 70.47
CA VAL A 412 32.89 25.93 71.10
C VAL A 412 31.38 25.78 71.25
N ARG A 413 30.93 26.08 72.46
CA ARG A 413 29.61 25.91 73.08
C ARG A 413 28.61 27.00 72.66
N THR A 414 27.33 26.59 72.55
CA THR A 414 26.09 27.29 73.02
C THR A 414 25.69 28.58 72.26
N VAL A 415 24.50 28.68 71.65
CA VAL A 415 23.19 28.92 72.29
C VAL A 415 22.02 28.30 71.48
N ALA A 416 21.03 27.75 72.19
CA ALA A 416 19.69 27.32 71.72
C ALA A 416 18.61 28.13 72.47
N PRO A 417 17.28 27.99 72.24
CA PRO A 417 16.51 27.63 71.04
C PRO A 417 15.35 28.63 70.75
N VAL A 418 14.70 28.56 69.59
CA VAL A 418 13.28 28.97 69.43
C VAL A 418 12.56 27.93 68.57
N ARG A 419 11.55 27.27 69.16
CA ARG A 419 10.55 26.45 68.47
C ARG A 419 9.39 27.36 68.07
N VAL A 420 8.88 27.19 66.85
CA VAL A 420 7.47 27.45 66.53
C VAL A 420 6.96 26.26 65.70
N ALA A 421 5.80 25.76 66.10
CA ALA A 421 5.12 24.60 65.53
C ALA A 421 3.95 25.04 64.65
N THR A 422 3.38 24.06 63.93
CA THR A 422 1.98 23.98 63.42
C THR A 422 1.75 24.83 62.15
N GLU A 423 1.10 24.41 61.06
CA GLU A 423 -0.10 23.57 60.88
C GLU A 423 -0.13 22.82 59.53
N ALA A 424 -0.93 21.75 59.51
CA ALA A 424 -1.48 21.07 58.32
C ALA A 424 -2.76 21.75 57.82
N PRO A 425 -3.19 21.48 56.57
CA PRO A 425 -4.47 20.80 56.34
C PRO A 425 -4.33 19.73 55.24
N ALA A 426 -4.92 18.53 55.32
CA ALA A 426 -6.33 18.15 55.33
C ALA A 426 -7.10 18.41 54.01
N GLY A 427 -7.06 17.43 53.08
CA GLY A 427 -8.24 16.65 52.68
C GLY A 427 -9.11 17.05 51.45
N ALA A 428 -9.44 16.00 50.67
CA ALA A 428 -10.60 15.78 49.76
C ALA A 428 -10.57 16.47 48.37
N ALA A 429 -11.01 15.90 47.24
CA ALA A 429 -11.73 14.68 46.83
C ALA A 429 -11.30 14.39 45.36
N GLY A 430 -11.29 13.19 44.78
CA GLY A 430 -12.30 12.13 44.77
C GLY A 430 -13.25 12.30 43.57
N VAL A 431 -12.89 11.80 42.38
CA VAL A 431 -13.86 11.52 41.30
C VAL A 431 -13.56 10.16 40.68
N ALA A 432 -14.61 9.34 40.67
CA ALA A 432 -14.63 7.92 40.39
C ALA A 432 -14.53 7.60 38.90
N ALA A 433 -13.88 6.47 38.62
CA ALA A 433 -13.91 5.77 37.34
C ALA A 433 -15.31 5.16 37.12
N GLY A 434 -15.92 5.46 35.98
CA GLY A 434 -17.05 4.72 35.44
C GLY A 434 -16.54 3.48 34.71
N ALA A 435 -16.82 2.31 35.27
CA ALA A 435 -16.66 1.02 34.59
C ALA A 435 -17.77 0.89 33.54
N VAL A 436 -17.38 0.71 32.28
CA VAL A 436 -18.30 0.33 31.20
C VAL A 436 -18.21 -1.18 31.00
N GLU A 437 -19.38 -1.79 31.12
CA GLU A 437 -19.71 -3.21 30.96
C GLU A 437 -19.45 -3.68 29.52
N PRO A 438 -18.76 -4.82 29.28
CA PRO A 438 -18.54 -5.30 27.93
C PRO A 438 -19.79 -5.98 27.36
N THR A 439 -20.26 -5.43 26.25
CA THR A 439 -21.34 -5.97 25.41
C THR A 439 -20.93 -7.31 24.81
N ILE A 440 -21.65 -8.36 25.20
CA ILE A 440 -21.71 -9.67 24.56
C ILE A 440 -22.23 -9.52 23.11
N LEU A 441 -21.44 -9.96 22.13
CA LEU A 441 -21.88 -10.13 20.74
C LEU A 441 -22.06 -11.63 20.42
N PRO A 442 -23.10 -12.01 19.65
CA PRO A 442 -23.49 -13.40 19.46
C PRO A 442 -22.60 -14.14 18.45
N GLU A 443 -22.38 -15.41 18.75
CA GLU A 443 -21.77 -16.40 17.88
C GLU A 443 -22.67 -16.74 16.67
N THR A 444 -22.13 -16.49 15.48
CA THR A 444 -22.36 -17.23 14.22
C THR A 444 -21.14 -16.88 13.34
N GLY A 445 -20.30 -17.77 12.80
CA GLY A 445 -20.56 -19.08 12.22
C GLY A 445 -20.43 -18.96 10.70
N ILE A 446 -19.20 -19.04 10.14
CA ILE A 446 -18.85 -19.49 8.76
C ILE A 446 -17.37 -19.14 8.48
N LEU A 447 -16.49 -20.14 8.48
CA LEU A 447 -15.23 -20.14 7.75
C LEU A 447 -14.99 -21.58 7.26
N ASP A 448 -15.28 -21.78 5.98
CA ASP A 448 -15.01 -22.99 5.22
C ASP A 448 -13.74 -22.72 4.41
N PHE A 449 -12.60 -23.27 4.84
CA PHE A 449 -11.34 -23.24 4.10
C PHE A 449 -10.83 -24.68 3.93
N PRO A 450 -10.90 -25.27 2.72
CA PRO A 450 -10.27 -26.54 2.45
C PRO A 450 -8.82 -26.31 2.03
N GLY A 451 -7.88 -27.00 2.69
CA GLY A 451 -6.64 -27.41 2.04
C GLY A 451 -5.32 -26.94 2.64
N VAL A 452 -5.01 -27.28 3.90
CA VAL A 452 -3.61 -27.46 4.34
C VAL A 452 -3.52 -28.61 5.35
N ALA A 453 -3.55 -29.85 4.85
CA ALA A 453 -3.24 -31.04 5.64
C ALA A 453 -2.55 -32.09 4.75
N ALA A 454 -1.31 -31.82 4.33
CA ALA A 454 -0.57 -32.78 3.51
C ALA A 454 0.97 -32.86 3.71
N PHE A 455 1.60 -32.08 4.60
CA PHE A 455 3.07 -32.09 4.69
C PHE A 455 3.72 -32.46 6.03
N GLY A 456 2.94 -32.76 7.08
CA GLY A 456 3.51 -33.12 8.40
C GLY A 456 3.64 -34.62 8.71
N GLY A 457 2.77 -35.46 8.14
CA GLY A 457 2.63 -36.86 8.60
C GLY A 457 3.60 -37.87 7.96
N GLY A 458 4.13 -37.58 6.77
CA GLY A 458 4.94 -38.56 6.01
C GLY A 458 6.32 -38.80 6.59
N LEU A 459 6.98 -37.76 7.13
CA LEU A 459 8.33 -37.86 7.67
C LEU A 459 8.38 -38.71 8.95
N LEU A 460 7.34 -38.63 9.77
CA LEU A 460 7.26 -39.33 11.06
C LEU A 460 7.08 -40.84 10.87
N LEU A 461 6.32 -41.28 9.87
CA LEU A 461 6.18 -42.70 9.53
C LEU A 461 7.45 -43.29 8.91
N ALA A 462 8.21 -42.51 8.14
CA ALA A 462 9.49 -42.97 7.57
C ALA A 462 10.55 -43.24 8.66
N ILE A 463 10.60 -42.40 9.70
CA ILE A 463 11.52 -42.58 10.83
C ILE A 463 11.15 -43.81 11.67
N VAL A 464 9.85 -44.05 11.89
CA VAL A 464 9.38 -45.26 12.60
C VAL A 464 9.69 -46.53 11.80
N GLY A 465 9.58 -46.49 10.46
CA GLY A 465 9.95 -47.61 9.59
C GLY A 465 11.42 -48.00 9.67
N ILE A 466 12.32 -47.01 9.73
CA ILE A 466 13.78 -47.25 9.84
C ILE A 466 14.15 -47.77 11.23
N LEU A 467 13.49 -47.29 12.29
CA LEU A 467 13.73 -47.75 13.67
C LEU A 467 13.20 -49.16 13.96
N LEU A 468 12.22 -49.66 13.19
CA LEU A 468 11.75 -51.05 13.28
C LEU A 468 12.59 -52.01 12.44
N ALA A 469 13.34 -51.51 11.46
CA ALA A 469 14.20 -52.31 10.59
C ALA A 469 15.64 -52.49 11.13
N LEU A 470 16.04 -51.71 12.13
CA LEU A 470 17.30 -51.80 12.87
C LEU A 470 17.09 -52.48 14.23
#